data_AF-A0A2X3C6W1-F1
#
_entry.id   AF-A0A2X3C6W1-F1
#
_cell.length_a   1.000
_cell.length_b   1.000
_cell.length_c   1.000
_cell.angle_alpha   90.00
_cell.angle_beta   90.00
_cell.angle_gamma   90.00
#
_symmetry.space_group_name_H-M   'P 1'
#
loop_
_entity.id
_entity.type
_entity.pdbx_description
1 polymer ?
#
loop_
_entity_poly.entity_id
_entity_poly.type
_entity_poly.pdbx_seq_one_letter_code
_entity_poly.pdbx_strand_id
1 'polypeptide(L)'
;MKQVCVLGNGQLGRMLRQAGEPLGIAVWPVGLEADPEAVPFQQSVITAEIERWPETALTRELARHPAFVNRDVFPIIADRPDAKAAV
;
A
#
# COMPACT_ATOMS: atom_id res chain seq x y z
N MET A 1 -19.52 4.01 3.12
CA MET A 1 -18.92 2.98 2.25
C MET A 1 -17.58 2.57 2.81
N LYS A 2 -17.18 1.30 2.68
CA LYS A 2 -15.85 0.85 3.10
C LYS A 2 -14.84 1.25 2.02
N GLN A 3 -13.70 1.82 2.42
CA GLN A 3 -12.65 2.25 1.51
C GLN A 3 -11.31 1.60 1.84
N VAL A 4 -10.57 1.23 0.81
CA VAL A 4 -9.23 0.67 0.91
C VAL A 4 -8.30 1.47 0.00
N CYS A 5 -7.21 1.98 0.56
CA CYS A 5 -6.12 2.58 -0.18
C CYS A 5 -5.00 1.54 -0.33
N VAL A 6 -4.53 1.32 -1.55
CA VAL A 6 -3.46 0.36 -1.88
C VAL A 6 -2.26 1.15 -2.39
N LEU A 7 -1.17 1.13 -1.64
CA LEU A 7 0.10 1.70 -2.07
C LEU A 7 0.71 0.83 -3.18
N GLY A 8 0.89 1.42 -4.35
CA GLY A 8 1.23 0.77 -5.61
C GLY A 8 0.10 0.88 -6.64
N ASN A 9 0.47 0.93 -7.93
CA ASN A 9 -0.47 1.10 -9.05
C ASN A 9 -0.27 0.02 -10.15
N GLY A 10 0.09 -1.18 -9.72
CA GLY A 10 0.29 -2.35 -10.55
C GLY A 10 -0.97 -3.20 -10.72
N GLN A 11 -0.76 -4.43 -11.17
CA GLN A 11 -1.81 -5.40 -11.45
C GLN A 11 -2.54 -5.86 -10.18
N LEU A 12 -1.85 -5.99 -9.05
CA LEU A 12 -2.45 -6.52 -7.82
C LEU A 12 -3.47 -5.55 -7.24
N GLY A 13 -3.17 -4.25 -7.18
CA GLY A 13 -4.09 -3.20 -6.78
C GLY A 13 -5.31 -3.14 -7.70
N ARG A 14 -5.13 -3.32 -9.01
CA ARG A 14 -6.25 -3.40 -9.97
C ARG A 14 -7.12 -4.63 -9.73
N MET A 15 -6.53 -5.79 -9.45
CA MET A 15 -7.26 -7.01 -9.10
C MET A 15 -8.03 -6.84 -7.78
N LEU A 16 -7.42 -6.22 -6.77
CA LEU A 16 -8.11 -5.89 -5.51
C LEU A 16 -9.29 -4.96 -5.74
N ARG A 17 -9.15 -3.97 -6.62
CA ARG A 17 -10.25 -3.09 -7.01
C ARG A 17 -11.40 -3.83 -7.67
N GLN A 18 -11.09 -4.69 -8.64
CA GLN A 18 -12.10 -5.54 -9.28
C GLN A 18 -12.80 -6.48 -8.29
N ALA A 19 -12.07 -7.03 -7.31
CA ALA A 19 -12.64 -7.88 -6.28
C ALA A 19 -13.50 -7.09 -5.27
N GLY A 20 -13.14 -5.85 -4.97
CA GLY A 20 -13.85 -4.99 -4.01
C GLY A 20 -15.16 -4.42 -4.55
N GLU A 21 -15.23 -4.12 -5.85
CA GLU A 21 -16.41 -3.53 -6.50
C GLU A 21 -17.72 -4.31 -6.24
N PRO A 22 -17.83 -5.62 -6.48
CA PRO A 22 -19.05 -6.38 -6.18
C PRO A 22 -19.36 -6.49 -4.68
N LEU A 23 -18.38 -6.19 -3.81
CA LEU A 23 -18.54 -6.20 -2.35
C LEU A 23 -18.92 -4.81 -1.79
N GLY A 24 -19.07 -3.79 -2.64
CA GLY A 24 -19.32 -2.41 -2.20
C GLY A 24 -18.13 -1.79 -1.47
N ILE A 25 -16.90 -2.24 -1.79
CA ILE A 25 -15.65 -1.71 -1.24
C ILE A 25 -14.98 -0.87 -2.32
N ALA A 26 -14.81 0.43 -2.07
CA ALA A 26 -14.04 1.30 -2.95
C ALA A 26 -12.54 1.06 -2.71
N VAL A 27 -11.82 0.64 -3.74
CA VAL A 27 -10.38 0.40 -3.66
C VAL A 27 -9.64 1.39 -4.55
N TRP A 28 -8.64 2.04 -3.98
CA TRP A 28 -7.83 3.08 -4.59
C TRP A 28 -6.38 2.60 -4.73
N PRO A 29 -5.97 2.07 -5.89
CA PRO A 29 -4.55 1.86 -6.20
C PRO A 29 -3.87 3.22 -6.40
N VAL A 30 -2.75 3.45 -5.73
CA VAL A 30 -2.11 4.76 -5.67
C VAL A 30 -0.63 4.64 -6.00
N GLY A 31 -0.16 5.45 -6.96
CA GLY A 31 1.26 5.54 -7.28
C GLY A 31 2.07 6.19 -6.17
N LEU A 32 3.36 5.87 -6.10
CA LEU A 32 4.29 6.40 -5.08
C LEU A 32 4.40 7.94 -5.09
N GLU A 33 4.29 8.53 -6.28
CA GLU A 33 4.40 9.98 -6.52
C GLU A 33 3.04 10.68 -6.57
N ALA A 34 1.96 10.02 -6.14
CA ALA A 34 0.65 10.67 -6.11
C ALA A 34 0.64 11.79 -5.06
N ASP A 35 -0.04 12.88 -5.38
CA ASP A 35 -0.30 13.96 -4.45
C ASP A 35 -1.13 13.44 -3.26
N PRO A 36 -0.65 13.56 -2.00
CA PRO A 36 -1.40 13.15 -0.82
C PRO A 36 -2.81 13.76 -0.73
N GLU A 37 -3.01 14.97 -1.24
CA GLU A 37 -4.32 15.65 -1.21
C GLU A 37 -5.34 15.00 -2.15
N ALA A 38 -4.88 14.31 -3.20
CA ALA A 38 -5.73 13.63 -4.16
C ALA A 38 -6.10 12.19 -3.73
N VAL A 39 -5.59 11.71 -2.60
CA VAL A 39 -5.72 10.31 -2.16
C VAL A 39 -6.59 10.24 -0.91
N PRO A 40 -7.71 9.48 -0.91
CA PRO A 40 -8.64 9.44 0.21
C PRO A 40 -8.17 8.53 1.37
N PHE A 41 -6.90 8.58 1.76
CA PHE A 41 -6.31 7.64 2.73
C PHE A 41 -6.74 7.90 4.18
N GLN A 42 -7.07 9.15 4.55
CA GLN A 42 -7.44 9.53 5.93
C GLN A 42 -8.68 8.79 6.46
N GLN A 43 -9.53 8.31 5.55
CA GLN A 43 -10.79 7.62 5.84
C GLN A 43 -10.81 6.19 5.26
N SER A 44 -9.64 5.66 4.91
CA SER A 44 -9.47 4.33 4.32
C SER A 44 -8.70 3.39 5.23
N VAL A 45 -8.94 2.10 5.08
CA VAL A 45 -7.95 1.08 5.47
C VAL A 45 -6.81 1.15 4.46
N ILE A 46 -5.56 1.12 4.92
CA ILE A 46 -4.40 1.23 4.03
C ILE A 46 -3.66 -0.10 3.99
N THR A 47 -3.28 -0.53 2.79
CA THR A 47 -2.44 -1.70 2.52
C THR A 47 -1.47 -1.36 1.39
N ALA A 48 -0.57 -2.29 1.04
CA ALA A 48 0.37 -2.13 -0.07
C ALA A 48 0.38 -3.39 -0.95
N GLU A 49 0.61 -3.22 -2.25
CA GLU A 49 0.88 -4.33 -3.18
C GLU A 49 2.38 -4.59 -3.41
N ILE A 50 3.23 -3.69 -2.93
CA ILE A 50 4.70 -3.77 -3.02
C ILE A 50 5.27 -3.93 -1.61
N GLU A 51 6.43 -4.57 -1.49
CA GLU A 51 7.05 -4.87 -0.18
C GLU A 51 7.98 -3.76 0.31
N ARG A 52 8.48 -2.92 -0.62
CA ARG A 52 9.40 -1.82 -0.34
C ARG A 52 9.10 -0.64 -1.25
N TRP A 53 9.27 0.57 -0.72
CA TRP A 53 9.06 1.83 -1.43
C TRP A 53 10.04 2.90 -0.95
N PRO A 54 10.36 3.90 -1.79
CA PRO A 54 11.12 5.07 -1.38
C PRO A 54 10.28 5.99 -0.46
N GLU A 55 10.95 6.92 0.21
CA GLU A 55 10.28 7.99 0.93
C GLU A 55 9.84 9.09 -0.03
N THR A 56 8.53 9.31 -0.12
CA THR A 56 7.88 10.35 -0.92
C THR A 56 6.93 11.14 -0.02
N ALA A 57 6.33 12.22 -0.55
CA ALA A 57 5.31 12.98 0.19
C ALA A 57 4.17 12.06 0.68
N LEU A 58 3.66 11.20 -0.19
CA LEU A 58 2.62 10.23 0.15
C LEU A 58 3.11 9.16 1.12
N THR A 59 4.23 8.49 0.82
CA THR A 59 4.63 7.33 1.64
C THR A 59 5.00 7.73 3.07
N ARG A 60 5.47 8.97 3.27
CA ARG A 60 5.71 9.56 4.59
C ARG A 60 4.42 9.76 5.39
N GLU A 61 3.35 10.23 4.75
CA GLU A 61 2.03 10.37 5.41
C GLU A 61 1.44 9.00 5.75
N LEU A 62 1.49 8.05 4.80
CA LEU A 62 0.98 6.69 5.03
C LEU A 62 1.75 5.98 6.15
N ALA A 63 3.07 6.13 6.23
CA ALA A 63 3.89 5.51 7.28
C ALA A 63 3.49 5.95 8.70
N ARG A 64 2.87 7.13 8.87
CA ARG A 64 2.39 7.60 10.18
C ARG A 64 0.95 7.21 10.46
N HIS A 65 0.23 6.69 9.46
CA HIS A 65 -1.19 6.48 9.55
C HIS A 65 -1.54 5.20 10.34
N PRO A 66 -2.39 5.29 11.38
CA PRO A 66 -2.71 4.13 12.23
C PRO A 66 -3.53 3.05 11.49
N ALA A 67 -4.22 3.40 10.40
CA ALA A 67 -4.97 2.44 9.59
C ALA A 67 -4.11 1.68 8.55
N PHE A 68 -2.79 1.86 8.57
CA PHE A 68 -1.89 1.10 7.70
C PHE A 68 -1.62 -0.29 8.27
N VAL A 69 -2.39 -1.25 7.75
CA VAL A 69 -2.30 -2.66 8.12
C VAL A 69 -0.94 -3.21 7.71
N ASN A 70 -0.28 -3.93 8.63
CA ASN A 70 1.03 -4.55 8.44
C ASN A 70 2.19 -3.59 8.16
N ARG A 71 2.03 -2.28 8.40
CA ARG A 71 3.08 -1.28 8.19
C ARG A 71 4.43 -1.71 8.76
N ASP A 72 4.43 -2.18 10.00
CA ASP A 72 5.66 -2.54 10.73
C ASP A 72 6.19 -3.93 10.35
N VAL A 73 5.42 -4.71 9.57
CA VAL A 73 5.78 -6.04 9.08
C VAL A 73 6.51 -5.97 7.74
N PHE A 74 6.14 -5.02 6.86
CA PHE A 74 6.78 -4.88 5.54
C PHE A 74 8.32 -4.79 5.60
N PRO A 75 8.94 -3.98 6.49
CA PRO A 75 10.40 -3.92 6.60
C PRO A 75 11.05 -5.26 6.95
N ILE A 76 10.39 -6.09 7.76
CA ILE A 76 10.90 -7.39 8.19
C ILE A 76 10.93 -8.38 7.01
N ILE A 77 9.92 -8.34 6.15
CA ILE A 77 9.81 -9.25 5.00
C ILE A 77 10.68 -8.78 3.83
N ALA A 78 10.77 -7.46 3.63
CA ALA A 78 11.58 -6.86 2.58
C ALA A 78 13.08 -7.09 2.78
N ASP A 79 13.53 -7.23 4.03
CA ASP A 79 14.91 -7.54 4.39
C ASP A 79 15.11 -9.07 4.44
N ARG A 80 15.17 -9.70 3.27
CA ARG A 80 15.63 -11.09 3.17
C ARG A 80 17.15 -11.10 3.24
N PRO A 81 17.79 -11.88 4.15
CA PRO A 81 19.22 -12.12 4.05
C PRO A 81 19.50 -12.73 2.68
N ASP A 82 20.38 -12.09 1.91
CA ASP A 82 20.75 -12.55 0.57
C ASP A 82 21.12 -14.03 0.62
N ALA A 83 20.32 -14.88 -0.04
CA ALA A 83 20.61 -16.31 -0.19
C ALA A 83 21.90 -16.60 -1.01
N LYS A 84 22.70 -15.57 -1.29
CA LYS A 84 23.95 -15.62 -2.07
C LYS A 84 25.21 -15.69 -1.20
N ALA A 85 25.11 -15.55 0.13
CA ALA A 85 26.25 -15.65 1.04
C ALA A 85 26.59 -17.08 1.49
N ALA A 86 25.85 -18.08 1.01
CA ALA A 86 26.09 -19.50 1.27
C ALA A 86 26.51 -20.22 -0.02
N VAL A 87 27.65 -19.82 -0.60
CA VAL A 87 28.41 -20.61 -1.59
C VAL A 87 29.89 -20.46 -1.28
#